data_AF-A0A8X6F6X6-F1
#
_entry.id   AF-A0A8X6F6X6-F1
#
_cell.length_a   1.000
_cell.length_b   1.000
_cell.length_c   1.000
_cell.angle_alpha   90.00
_cell.angle_beta   90.00
_cell.angle_gamma   90.00
#
_symmetry.space_group_name_H-M   'P 1'
#
loop_
_entity.id
_entity.type
_entity.pdbx_description
1 polymer ?
#
loop_
_entity_poly.entity_id
_entity_poly.type
_entity_poly.pdbx_seq_one_letter_code
_entity_poly.pdbx_strand_id
1 'polypeptide(L)'
;MFHIPTSFPKCTTRVVKNVEYFQSNYIIVFIGLIVYCILTSPLLLIAIAALLGSCYIIKLKNETKEIALFGQKLTVAHQYALVSICAFPLFYLAGAGQVVFWILGASFFIIMLHATLYCIEQCAKDEDDFDLHMAPV
;
A
#
# COMPACT_ATOMS: atom_id res chain seq x y z
N MET A 1 16.73 -30.29 1.89
CA MET A 1 15.82 -31.24 1.21
C MET A 1 14.44 -30.60 1.22
N PHE A 2 13.96 -30.12 0.07
CA PHE A 2 12.67 -29.41 -0.03
C PHE A 2 11.54 -30.43 0.14
N HIS A 3 10.94 -30.49 1.33
CA HIS A 3 9.76 -31.31 1.58
C HIS A 3 8.54 -30.54 1.09
N ILE A 4 8.12 -30.79 -0.16
CA ILE A 4 6.85 -30.27 -0.67
C ILE A 4 5.72 -31.04 0.04
N PRO A 5 4.90 -30.38 0.87
CA PRO A 5 3.81 -31.05 1.57
C PRO A 5 2.75 -31.48 0.55
N THR A 6 2.31 -32.72 0.67
CA THR A 6 1.36 -33.43 -0.21
C THR A 6 -0.08 -32.88 -0.17
N SER A 7 -0.29 -31.65 0.31
CA SER A 7 -1.63 -31.08 0.54
C SER A 7 -1.63 -29.55 0.48
N PHE A 8 -2.19 -28.98 -0.60
CA PHE A 8 -2.45 -27.54 -0.76
C PHE A 8 -3.08 -26.84 0.48
N PRO A 9 -4.01 -27.46 1.24
CA PRO A 9 -4.62 -26.82 2.41
C PRO A 9 -3.64 -26.54 3.56
N LYS A 10 -2.64 -27.40 3.77
CA LYS A 10 -1.66 -27.22 4.86
C LYS A 10 -0.66 -26.11 4.52
N CYS A 11 -0.33 -25.93 3.23
CA CYS A 11 0.49 -24.84 2.75
C CYS A 11 -0.21 -23.48 2.90
N THR A 12 -1.49 -23.39 2.54
CA THR A 12 -2.24 -22.13 2.67
C THR A 12 -2.43 -21.72 4.13
N THR A 13 -2.72 -22.65 5.05
CA THR A 13 -2.82 -22.32 6.49
C THR A 13 -1.49 -21.80 7.06
N ARG A 14 -0.35 -22.34 6.61
CA ARG A 14 0.98 -21.86 7.01
C ARG A 14 1.28 -20.46 6.47
N VAL A 15 0.94 -20.20 5.20
CA VAL A 15 1.11 -18.88 4.59
C VAL A 15 0.24 -17.82 5.29
N VAL A 16 -1.02 -18.15 5.60
CA VAL A 16 -1.94 -17.22 6.29
C VAL A 16 -1.41 -16.81 7.67
N LYS A 17 -0.95 -17.77 8.49
CA LYS A 17 -0.35 -17.46 9.81
C LYS A 17 0.89 -16.57 9.69
N ASN A 18 1.74 -16.80 8.68
CA ASN A 18 2.92 -15.97 8.41
C ASN A 18 2.55 -14.54 7.98
N VAL A 19 1.50 -14.41 7.15
CA VAL A 19 1.01 -13.11 6.71
C VAL A 19 0.46 -12.30 7.88
N GLU A 20 -0.27 -12.94 8.79
CA GLU A 20 -0.80 -12.29 9.99
C GLU A 20 0.31 -11.87 10.98
N TYR A 21 1.32 -12.73 11.20
CA TYR A 21 2.42 -12.43 12.13
C TYR A 21 3.29 -11.25 11.66
N PHE A 22 3.61 -11.18 10.36
CA PHE A 22 4.46 -10.13 9.79
C PHE A 22 3.67 -9.00 9.09
N GLN A 23 2.35 -8.92 9.31
CA GLN A 23 1.46 -7.95 8.66
C GLN A 23 1.99 -6.51 8.76
N SER A 24 2.47 -6.09 9.93
CA SER A 24 3.03 -4.75 10.13
C SER A 24 4.28 -4.48 9.27
N ASN A 25 5.18 -5.46 9.13
CA ASN A 25 6.35 -5.34 8.26
C ASN A 25 5.93 -5.26 6.78
N TYR A 26 4.93 -6.03 6.37
CA TYR A 26 4.41 -5.98 5.01
C TYR A 26 3.72 -4.65 4.69
N ILE A 27 2.99 -4.05 5.65
CA ILE A 27 2.42 -2.72 5.48
C ILE A 27 3.53 -1.66 5.35
N ILE A 28 4.61 -1.74 6.12
CA ILE A 28 5.75 -0.81 5.99
C ILE A 28 6.41 -0.92 4.62
N VAL A 29 6.68 -2.14 4.15
CA VAL A 29 7.25 -2.38 2.81
C VAL A 29 6.31 -1.90 1.71
N PHE A 30 5.00 -2.13 1.86
CA PHE A 30 3.99 -1.67 0.92
C PHE A 30 3.94 -0.14 0.83
N ILE A 31 3.94 0.56 1.98
CA ILE A 31 4.00 2.03 2.02
C ILE A 31 5.31 2.52 1.40
N GLY A 32 6.44 1.89 1.70
CA GLY A 32 7.74 2.23 1.12
C GLY A 32 7.76 2.09 -0.41
N LEU A 33 7.18 1.01 -0.94
CA LEU A 33 7.02 0.78 -2.38
C LEU A 33 6.10 1.81 -3.05
N ILE A 34 5.02 2.22 -2.39
CA ILE A 34 4.16 3.31 -2.87
C ILE A 34 4.97 4.61 -2.98
N VAL A 35 5.69 5.00 -1.92
CA VAL A 35 6.50 6.22 -1.91
C VAL A 35 7.59 6.14 -2.99
N TYR A 36 8.27 5.00 -3.12
CA TYR A 36 9.29 4.79 -4.14
C TYR A 36 8.73 4.96 -5.56
N CYS A 37 7.55 4.40 -5.85
CA CYS A 37 6.92 4.54 -7.16
C CYS A 37 6.48 5.98 -7.45
N ILE A 38 5.98 6.70 -6.44
CA ILE A 38 5.63 8.12 -6.58
C ILE A 38 6.87 8.96 -6.91
N LEU A 39 8.00 8.69 -6.24
CA LEU A 39 9.25 9.42 -6.48
C LEU A 39 9.90 9.07 -7.82
N THR A 40 9.81 7.82 -8.25
CA THR A 40 10.44 7.34 -9.48
C THR A 40 9.64 7.73 -10.73
N SER A 41 8.33 7.98 -10.60
CA SER A 41 7.47 8.37 -11.72
C SER A 41 7.26 9.90 -11.78
N PRO A 42 7.95 10.61 -12.70
CA PRO A 42 7.84 12.07 -12.80
C PRO A 42 6.42 12.53 -13.15
N LEU A 43 5.67 11.75 -13.93
CA LEU A 43 4.30 12.09 -14.32
C LEU A 43 3.31 11.99 -13.15
N LEU A 44 3.45 10.95 -12.31
CA LEU A 44 2.62 10.78 -11.13
C LEU A 44 2.90 11.87 -10.09
N LEU A 45 4.18 12.25 -9.95
CA LEU A 45 4.60 13.34 -9.08
C LEU A 45 3.98 14.68 -9.51
N ILE A 46 3.97 14.99 -10.81
CA ILE A 46 3.30 16.18 -11.35
C ILE A 46 1.79 16.13 -11.10
N ALA A 47 1.14 14.98 -11.31
CA ALA A 47 -0.30 14.84 -11.06
C ALA A 47 -0.66 15.07 -9.58
N ILE A 48 0.13 14.51 -8.66
CA ILE A 48 -0.05 14.73 -7.21
C ILE A 48 0.23 16.19 -6.85
N ALA A 49 1.28 16.79 -7.38
CA ALA A 49 1.60 18.20 -7.14
C ALA A 49 0.49 19.14 -7.65
N ALA A 50 -0.08 18.85 -8.82
CA ALA A 50 -1.21 19.62 -9.36
C ALA A 50 -2.48 19.48 -8.50
N LEU A 51 -2.77 18.27 -7.99
CA LEU A 51 -3.89 18.02 -7.10
C LEU A 51 -3.71 18.74 -5.76
N LEU A 52 -2.56 18.54 -5.10
CA LEU A 52 -2.24 19.17 -3.81
C LEU A 52 -2.18 20.70 -3.94
N GLY A 53 -1.58 21.21 -5.02
CA GLY A 53 -1.54 22.63 -5.32
C GLY A 53 -2.93 23.22 -5.50
N SER A 54 -3.81 22.53 -6.23
CA SER A 54 -5.20 22.95 -6.44
C SER A 54 -6.00 22.94 -5.14
N CYS A 55 -5.88 21.90 -4.33
CA CYS A 55 -6.49 21.81 -3.00
C CYS A 55 -5.98 22.91 -2.05
N TYR A 56 -4.67 23.19 -2.08
CA TYR A 56 -4.07 24.26 -1.27
C TYR A 56 -4.56 25.64 -1.68
N ILE A 57 -4.64 25.93 -2.98
CA ILE A 57 -5.18 27.17 -3.52
C ILE A 57 -6.66 27.34 -3.13
N ILE A 58 -7.46 26.27 -3.22
CA ILE A 58 -8.86 26.25 -2.77
C ILE A 58 -8.94 26.59 -1.29
N LYS A 59 -8.15 25.91 -0.46
CA LYS A 59 -8.13 26.13 0.99
C LYS A 59 -7.78 27.58 1.31
N LEU A 60 -6.70 28.11 0.73
CA LEU A 60 -6.24 29.48 0.96
C LEU A 60 -7.28 30.52 0.51
N LYS A 61 -7.88 30.31 -0.66
CA LYS A 61 -8.95 31.18 -1.14
C LYS A 61 -10.13 31.15 -0.18
N ASN A 62 -10.58 29.97 0.24
CA ASN A 62 -11.72 29.82 1.12
C ASN A 62 -11.50 30.42 2.52
N GLU A 63 -10.25 30.42 3.03
CA GLU A 63 -9.88 31.12 4.29
C GLU A 63 -9.88 32.65 4.14
N THR A 64 -9.56 33.18 2.95
CA THR A 64 -9.42 34.63 2.72
C THR A 64 -10.71 35.31 2.24
N LYS A 65 -11.44 34.64 1.33
CA LYS A 65 -12.73 35.08 0.76
C LYS A 65 -13.51 33.86 0.28
N GLU A 66 -14.78 33.75 0.65
CA GLU A 66 -15.68 32.78 0.04
C GLU A 66 -15.63 32.94 -1.49
N ILE A 67 -15.29 31.87 -2.21
CA ILE A 67 -15.21 31.90 -3.67
C ILE A 67 -16.65 32.01 -4.19
N ALA A 68 -17.07 33.23 -4.51
CA ALA A 68 -18.35 33.49 -5.15
C ALA A 68 -18.12 33.53 -6.66
N LEU A 69 -18.62 32.52 -7.38
CA LEU A 69 -18.71 32.55 -8.84
C LEU A 69 -20.13 32.99 -9.18
N PHE A 70 -20.25 34.05 -9.99
CA PHE A 70 -21.55 34.55 -10.45
C PHE A 70 -22.52 35.03 -9.35
N GLY A 71 -22.00 35.47 -8.20
CA GLY A 71 -22.83 35.98 -7.09
C GLY A 71 -23.46 34.90 -6.21
N GLN A 72 -23.21 33.61 -6.48
CA GLN A 72 -23.54 32.51 -5.58
C GLN A 72 -22.28 31.97 -4.88
N LYS A 73 -22.42 31.67 -3.58
CA LYS A 73 -21.37 31.03 -2.78
C LYS A 73 -21.11 29.63 -3.33
N LEU A 74 -19.94 29.37 -3.92
CA LEU A 74 -19.57 28.01 -4.31
C LEU A 74 -19.23 27.21 -3.05
N THR A 75 -20.09 26.28 -2.70
CA THR A 75 -19.82 25.29 -1.65
C THR A 75 -18.50 24.58 -1.93
N VAL A 76 -17.70 24.39 -0.88
CA VAL A 76 -16.39 23.74 -0.93
C VAL A 76 -16.44 22.38 -1.65
N ALA A 77 -17.53 21.64 -1.50
CA ALA A 77 -17.80 20.38 -2.20
C ALA A 77 -17.76 20.50 -3.73
N HIS A 78 -18.32 21.57 -4.31
CA HIS A 78 -18.30 21.78 -5.76
C HIS A 78 -16.89 22.09 -6.28
N GLN A 79 -16.09 22.81 -5.49
CA GLN A 79 -14.72 23.15 -5.86
C GLN A 79 -13.83 21.89 -5.89
N TYR A 80 -13.94 21.03 -4.87
CA TYR A 80 -13.25 19.74 -4.85
C TYR A 80 -13.77 18.78 -5.93
N ALA A 81 -15.07 18.79 -6.24
CA ALA A 81 -15.62 18.00 -7.33
C ALA A 81 -15.02 18.42 -8.68
N LEU A 82 -14.92 19.73 -8.94
CA LEU A 82 -14.34 20.25 -10.19
C LEU A 82 -12.85 19.93 -10.30
N VAL A 83 -12.09 20.08 -9.21
CA VAL A 83 -10.69 19.63 -9.16
C VAL A 83 -10.57 18.13 -9.39
N SER A 84 -11.45 17.32 -8.82
CA SER A 84 -11.43 15.86 -9.02
C SER A 84 -11.70 15.49 -10.47
N ILE A 85 -12.66 16.15 -11.13
CA ILE A 85 -12.97 15.95 -12.54
C ILE A 85 -11.78 16.34 -13.44
N CYS A 86 -11.08 17.44 -13.13
CA CYS A 86 -9.88 17.85 -13.86
C CYS A 86 -8.66 16.96 -13.57
N ALA A 87 -8.54 16.46 -12.34
CA ALA A 87 -7.44 15.60 -11.93
C ALA A 87 -7.58 14.18 -12.49
N PHE A 88 -8.80 13.68 -12.67
CA PHE A 88 -9.05 12.31 -13.13
C PHE A 88 -8.38 11.98 -14.49
N PRO A 89 -8.51 12.81 -15.55
CA PRO A 89 -7.74 12.63 -16.79
C PRO A 89 -6.23 12.69 -16.59
N LEU A 90 -5.76 13.55 -15.69
CA LEU A 90 -4.34 13.73 -15.38
C LEU A 90 -3.76 12.46 -14.73
N PHE A 91 -4.47 11.86 -13.76
CA PHE A 91 -4.10 10.60 -13.15
C PHE A 91 -4.19 9.41 -14.12
N TYR A 92 -5.17 9.44 -15.02
CA TYR A 92 -5.29 8.44 -16.08
C TYR A 92 -4.09 8.50 -17.05
N LEU A 93 -3.74 9.69 -17.53
CA LEU A 93 -2.56 9.94 -18.39
C LEU A 93 -1.24 9.63 -17.66
N ALA A 94 -1.18 9.90 -16.36
CA ALA A 94 -0.05 9.52 -15.51
C ALA A 94 0.11 8.01 -15.32
N GLY A 95 -0.81 7.19 -15.84
CA GLY A 95 -0.74 5.75 -15.72
C GLY A 95 -0.90 5.28 -14.28
N ALA A 96 -1.62 6.03 -13.44
CA ALA A 96 -1.77 5.74 -12.01
C ALA A 96 -2.27 4.30 -11.78
N GLY A 97 -3.17 3.79 -12.63
CA GLY A 97 -3.62 2.40 -12.58
C GLY A 97 -2.50 1.39 -12.79
N GLN A 98 -1.67 1.55 -13.83
CA GLN A 98 -0.52 0.66 -14.08
C GLN A 98 0.47 0.68 -12.92
N VAL A 99 0.76 1.87 -12.39
CA VAL A 99 1.67 2.02 -11.25
C VAL A 99 1.13 1.28 -10.02
N VAL A 100 -0.15 1.45 -9.70
CA VAL A 100 -0.79 0.73 -8.58
C VAL A 100 -0.77 -0.78 -8.78
N PHE A 101 -1.13 -1.28 -9.97
CA PHE A 101 -1.07 -2.71 -10.28
C PHE A 101 0.34 -3.27 -10.18
N TRP A 102 1.35 -2.51 -10.66
CA TRP A 102 2.74 -2.92 -10.59
C TRP A 102 3.25 -2.99 -9.14
N ILE A 103 2.94 -1.99 -8.33
CA ILE A 103 3.30 -1.96 -6.90
C ILE A 103 2.62 -3.11 -6.16
N LEU A 104 1.33 -3.32 -6.38
CA LEU A 104 0.59 -4.42 -5.76
C LEU A 104 1.18 -5.78 -6.15
N GLY A 105 1.46 -5.99 -7.44
CA GLY A 105 2.08 -7.22 -7.95
C GLY A 105 3.48 -7.45 -7.37
N ALA A 106 4.34 -6.42 -7.38
CA ALA A 106 5.69 -6.50 -6.85
C ALA A 106 5.70 -6.75 -5.34
N SER A 107 4.84 -6.04 -4.59
CA SER A 107 4.68 -6.23 -3.14
C SER A 107 4.20 -7.65 -2.85
N PHE A 108 3.15 -8.11 -3.54
CA PHE A 108 2.61 -9.45 -3.35
C PHE A 108 3.64 -10.53 -3.68
N PHE A 109 4.41 -10.36 -4.76
CA PHE A 109 5.45 -11.30 -5.15
C PHE A 109 6.58 -11.36 -4.12
N ILE A 110 7.06 -10.21 -3.63
CA ILE A 110 8.10 -10.14 -2.59
C ILE A 110 7.60 -10.75 -1.28
N ILE A 111 6.37 -10.45 -0.87
CA ILE A 111 5.76 -11.00 0.35
C ILE A 111 5.59 -12.51 0.22
N MET A 112 5.06 -13.00 -0.91
CA MET A 112 4.90 -14.43 -1.15
C MET A 112 6.24 -15.16 -1.23
N LEU A 113 7.24 -14.56 -1.88
CA LEU A 113 8.59 -15.11 -1.93
C LEU A 113 9.21 -15.16 -0.54
N HIS A 114 9.07 -14.10 0.26
CA HIS A 114 9.55 -14.08 1.64
C HIS A 114 8.81 -15.12 2.50
N ALA A 115 7.47 -15.18 2.44
CA ALA A 115 6.66 -16.09 3.23
C ALA A 115 6.82 -17.58 2.84
N THR A 116 7.22 -17.87 1.60
CA THR A 116 7.51 -19.24 1.14
C THR A 116 8.94 -19.67 1.46
N LEU A 117 9.91 -18.74 1.46
CA LEU A 117 11.30 -19.02 1.83
C LEU A 117 11.51 -19.01 3.36
N TYR A 118 10.87 -18.10 4.09
CA TYR A 118 10.78 -18.09 5.56
C TYR A 118 9.61 -18.96 6.01
N CYS A 119 9.82 -20.26 5.91
CA CYS A 119 8.95 -21.26 6.53
C CYS A 119 9.03 -21.12 8.06
N ILE A 120 7.89 -21.18 8.75
CA ILE A 120 7.69 -21.22 10.22
C ILE A 120 8.50 -22.33 10.94
N GLU A 121 9.34 -23.07 10.22
CA GLU A 121 10.24 -24.08 10.78
C GLU A 121 11.21 -23.55 11.84
N GLN A 122 11.45 -22.23 11.94
CA GLN A 122 12.24 -21.69 13.06
C GLN A 122 11.44 -21.55 14.35
N CYS A 123 10.20 -21.05 14.32
CA CYS A 123 9.40 -20.92 15.54
C CYS A 123 8.96 -22.29 16.11
N ALA A 124 8.68 -23.26 15.23
CA ALA A 124 8.38 -24.63 15.66
C ALA A 124 9.63 -25.33 16.22
N LYS A 125 10.82 -25.12 15.61
CA LYS A 125 12.07 -25.64 16.16
C LYS A 125 12.43 -25.00 17.49
N ASP A 126 12.18 -23.72 17.68
CA ASP A 126 12.52 -23.02 18.93
C ASP A 126 11.59 -23.46 20.09
N GLU A 127 10.30 -23.73 19.83
CA GLU A 127 9.40 -24.32 20.85
C GLU A 127 9.76 -25.79 21.15
N ASP A 128 10.00 -26.61 20.13
CA ASP A 128 10.38 -28.01 20.30
C ASP A 128 11.75 -28.16 21.01
N ASP A 129 12.72 -27.29 20.72
CA ASP A 129 14.04 -27.24 21.38
C ASP A 129 13.96 -26.72 22.82
N PHE A 130 13.12 -25.71 23.08
CA PHE A 130 12.89 -25.17 24.42
C PHE A 130 12.21 -26.18 25.35
N ASP A 131 11.21 -26.92 24.85
CA ASP A 131 10.52 -27.97 25.61
C ASP A 131 11.42 -29.19 25.86
N LEU A 132 12.29 -29.55 24.91
CA LEU A 132 13.29 -30.61 25.09
C LEU A 132 14.34 -30.27 26.15
N HIS A 133 14.66 -28.98 26.33
CA HIS A 133 15.62 -28.52 27.33
C HIS A 133 15.03 -28.36 28.75
N MET A 134 13.70 -28.34 28.88
CA MET A 134 12.98 -28.27 30.17
C MET A 134 12.45 -29.62 30.68
N ALA A 135 12.58 -30.70 29.91
CA ALA A 135 12.27 -32.03 30.41
C ALA A 135 13.25 -32.42 31.55
N PRO A 136 12.78 -32.68 32.79
CA PRO A 136 13.66 -33.10 33.86
C PRO A 136 14.16 -34.53 33.58
N VAL A 137 15.48 -34.70 33.58
CA VAL A 137 16.19 -35.99 33.55
C VAL A 137 15.93 -36.81 34.80
#